data_AF-K1Z1R3-F1
#
_entry.id   AF-K1Z1R3-F1
#
_cell.length_a   1.000
_cell.length_b   1.000
_cell.length_c   1.000
_cell.angle_alpha   90.00
_cell.angle_beta   90.00
_cell.angle_gamma   90.00
#
_symmetry.space_group_name_H-M   'P 1'
#
loop_
_entity.id
_entity.type
_entity.pdbx_description
1 polymer ?
#
loop_
_entity_poly.entity_id
_entity_poly.type
_entity_poly.pdbx_seq_one_letter_code
_entity_poly.pdbx_strand_id
1 'polypeptide(L)'
;MKQVLKQLPKFQVELEITVVPADYIKEMEAAAGRLSQRAAIHGFRPGKAPYDIVKQSLGEIKILEEALQSIVEKNYHLAVTAEKIETIGMPEITIEKMA
;
A
#
# COMPACT_ATOMS: atom_id res chain seq x y z
N MET A 1 7.69 9.78 -4.44
CA MET A 1 6.32 9.96 -4.96
C MET A 1 6.30 10.88 -6.19
N LYS A 2 5.76 10.41 -7.33
CA LYS A 2 5.42 11.26 -8.49
C LYS A 2 3.90 11.29 -8.62
N GLN A 3 3.33 12.47 -8.86
CA GLN A 3 1.89 12.68 -8.99
C GLN A 3 1.62 13.34 -10.34
N VAL A 4 0.66 12.82 -11.10
CA VAL A 4 0.17 13.44 -12.34
C VAL A 4 -1.32 13.65 -12.19
N LEU A 5 -1.74 14.92 -12.16
CA LEU A 5 -3.13 15.31 -12.12
C LEU A 5 -3.65 15.61 -13.53
N LYS A 6 -4.76 14.98 -13.91
CA LYS A 6 -5.53 15.31 -15.11
C LYS A 6 -6.95 15.70 -14.71
N GLN A 7 -7.40 16.86 -15.19
CA GLN A 7 -8.77 17.33 -14.99
C GLN A 7 -9.66 16.81 -16.12
N LEU A 8 -10.73 16.10 -15.77
CA LEU A 8 -11.70 15.56 -16.71
C LEU A 8 -12.98 16.43 -16.75
N PRO A 9 -13.67 16.49 -17.90
CA PRO A 9 -14.98 17.13 -17.96
C PRO A 9 -15.97 16.38 -17.05
N LYS A 10 -16.79 17.13 -16.30
CA LYS A 10 -17.78 16.69 -15.27
C LYS A 10 -17.26 16.57 -13.81
N PHE A 11 -16.37 17.45 -13.37
CA PHE A 11 -15.88 17.49 -11.97
C PHE A 11 -15.17 16.20 -11.53
N GLN A 12 -14.52 15.50 -12.47
CA GLN A 12 -13.72 14.32 -12.19
C GLN A 12 -12.23 14.70 -12.28
N VAL A 13 -11.44 14.11 -11.40
CA VAL A 13 -9.99 14.27 -11.36
C VAL A 13 -9.38 12.88 -11.45
N GLU A 14 -8.51 12.68 -12.43
CA GLU A 14 -7.68 11.48 -12.55
C GLU A 14 -6.32 11.79 -11.93
N LEU A 15 -5.90 10.94 -11.00
CA LEU A 15 -4.68 11.11 -10.23
C LEU A 15 -3.81 9.87 -10.38
N GLU A 16 -2.71 10.03 -11.11
CA GLU A 16 -1.72 8.97 -11.27
C GLU A 16 -0.67 9.11 -10.16
N ILE A 17 -0.60 8.12 -9.26
CA ILE A 17 0.36 8.11 -8.15
C ILE A 17 1.41 7.03 -8.41
N THR A 18 2.66 7.44 -8.61
CA THR A 18 3.80 6.52 -8.58
C THR A 18 4.44 6.53 -7.19
N VAL A 19 4.35 5.40 -6.50
CA VAL A 19 4.97 5.19 -5.18
C VAL A 19 6.30 4.45 -5.36
N VAL A 20 7.35 4.93 -4.71
CA VAL A 20 8.69 4.31 -4.76
C VAL A 20 8.80 3.25 -3.66
N PRO A 21 9.52 2.13 -3.87
CA PRO A 21 9.73 1.09 -2.86
C PRO A 21 10.11 1.60 -1.46
N ALA A 22 10.96 2.63 -1.41
CA ALA A 22 11.39 3.24 -0.16
C ALA A 22 10.25 3.84 0.68
N ASP A 23 9.19 4.33 0.04
CA ASP A 23 8.08 5.03 0.71
C ASP A 23 7.14 4.05 1.45
N TYR A 24 7.16 2.76 1.09
CA TYR A 24 6.27 1.74 1.65
C TYR A 24 6.96 0.60 2.43
N ILE A 25 8.28 0.67 2.66
CA ILE A 25 9.01 -0.34 3.45
C ILE A 25 8.37 -0.54 4.83
N LYS A 26 8.02 0.55 5.51
CA LYS A 26 7.37 0.50 6.83
C LYS A 26 6.01 -0.20 6.80
N GLU A 27 5.28 -0.04 5.71
CA GLU A 27 3.97 -0.70 5.53
C GLU A 27 4.17 -2.19 5.25
N MET A 28 5.22 -2.58 4.52
CA MET A 28 5.59 -3.98 4.33
C MET A 28 6.04 -4.66 5.62
N GLU A 29 6.79 -3.98 6.48
CA GLU A 29 7.17 -4.51 7.80
C GLU A 29 5.93 -4.71 8.70
N ALA A 30 5.03 -3.72 8.71
CA ALA A 30 3.78 -3.82 9.45
C ALA A 30 2.89 -4.96 8.92
N ALA A 31 2.79 -5.10 7.59
CA ALA A 31 2.07 -6.18 6.92
C ALA A 31 2.69 -7.55 7.22
N ALA A 32 4.02 -7.66 7.21
CA ALA A 32 4.72 -8.88 7.59
C ALA A 32 4.42 -9.29 9.04
N GLY A 33 4.36 -8.31 9.95
CA GLY A 33 3.93 -8.53 11.34
C GLY A 33 2.50 -9.10 11.41
N ARG A 34 1.53 -8.46 10.76
CA ARG A 34 0.13 -8.93 10.70
C ARG A 34 0.00 -10.32 10.07
N LEU A 35 0.70 -10.55 8.97
CA LEU A 35 0.70 -11.81 8.26
C LEU A 35 1.33 -12.93 9.12
N SER A 36 2.39 -12.63 9.86
CA SER A 36 3.02 -13.57 10.78
C SER A 36 2.15 -13.94 11.99
N GLN A 37 1.22 -13.06 12.41
CA GLN A 37 0.21 -13.40 13.41
C GLN A 37 -0.79 -14.43 12.87
N ARG A 38 -1.25 -14.25 11.62
CA ARG A 38 -2.26 -15.12 11.00
C ARG A 38 -1.69 -16.47 10.56
N ALA A 39 -0.48 -16.48 10.01
CA ALA A 39 0.15 -17.68 9.47
C ALA A 39 0.95 -18.51 10.49
N ALA A 40 1.14 -17.99 11.72
CA ALA A 40 1.88 -18.64 12.80
C ALA A 40 3.22 -19.27 12.37
N ILE A 41 4.22 -18.42 12.11
CA ILE A 41 5.53 -18.84 11.63
C ILE A 41 6.22 -19.78 12.63
N HIS A 42 6.60 -20.97 12.17
CA HIS A 42 7.27 -21.97 12.99
C HIS A 42 8.57 -21.42 13.61
N GLY A 43 8.77 -21.65 14.91
CA GLY A 43 9.95 -21.18 15.65
C GLY A 43 9.85 -19.74 16.18
N PHE A 44 8.82 -18.97 15.83
CA PHE A 44 8.62 -17.62 16.34
C PHE A 44 7.30 -17.48 17.11
N ARG A 45 7.31 -16.62 18.13
CA ARG A 45 6.07 -16.21 18.78
C ARG A 45 5.18 -15.49 17.74
N PRO A 46 3.88 -15.80 17.65
CA PRO A 46 2.99 -15.18 16.66
C PRO A 46 3.12 -13.65 16.64
N GLY A 47 3.33 -13.07 15.46
CA GLY A 47 3.52 -11.63 15.29
C GLY A 47 4.92 -11.08 15.55
N LYS A 48 5.89 -11.92 15.94
CA LYS A 48 7.26 -11.51 16.27
C LYS A 48 8.31 -12.12 15.36
N ALA A 49 7.91 -12.66 14.21
CA ALA A 49 8.85 -13.13 13.20
C ALA A 49 9.52 -11.95 12.48
N PRO A 50 10.85 -11.96 12.29
CA PRO A 50 11.55 -10.96 11.48
C PRO A 50 11.09 -10.96 10.03
N TYR A 51 11.17 -9.80 9.37
CA TYR A 51 10.73 -9.60 7.99
C TYR A 51 11.30 -10.63 7.01
N ASP A 52 12.61 -10.91 7.09
CA ASP A 52 13.29 -11.85 6.18
C ASP A 52 12.73 -13.28 6.27
N ILE A 53 12.39 -13.72 7.49
CA ILE A 53 11.81 -15.03 7.72
C ILE A 53 10.38 -15.10 7.20
N VAL A 54 9.59 -14.05 7.41
CA VAL A 54 8.22 -13.96 6.88
C VAL A 54 8.25 -13.97 5.35
N LYS A 55 9.19 -13.22 4.74
CA LYS A 55 9.41 -13.20 3.29
C LYS A 55 9.76 -14.57 2.75
N GLN A 56 10.66 -15.30 3.42
CA GLN A 56 11.04 -16.66 3.01
C GLN A 56 9.89 -17.67 3.16
N SER A 57 9.09 -17.56 4.23
CA SER A 57 8.05 -18.54 4.54
C SER A 57 6.76 -18.34 3.74
N LEU A 58 6.36 -17.09 3.48
CA LEU A 58 5.07 -16.76 2.88
C LEU A 58 5.18 -16.22 1.45
N GLY A 59 6.39 -15.79 1.06
CA GLY A 59 6.64 -15.12 -0.19
C GLY A 59 6.41 -13.60 -0.10
N GLU A 60 7.22 -12.86 -0.86
CA GLU A 60 7.16 -11.40 -0.94
C GLU A 60 5.83 -10.89 -1.49
N ILE A 61 5.21 -11.63 -2.41
CA ILE A 61 3.93 -11.28 -3.04
C ILE A 61 2.82 -11.18 -1.99
N LYS A 62 2.71 -12.13 -1.06
CA LYS A 62 1.66 -12.11 -0.03
C LYS A 62 1.83 -10.96 0.97
N ILE A 63 3.07 -10.60 1.26
CA ILE A 63 3.36 -9.43 2.11
C ILE A 63 2.96 -8.15 1.38
N LEU A 64 3.25 -8.07 0.09
CA LEU A 64 2.90 -6.94 -0.75
C LEU A 64 1.38 -6.80 -0.89
N GLU A 65 0.64 -7.89 -1.11
CA GLU A 65 -0.83 -7.90 -1.13
C GLU A 65 -1.44 -7.37 0.18
N GLU A 66 -0.92 -7.80 1.32
CA GLU A 66 -1.37 -7.33 2.63
C GLU A 66 -1.00 -5.85 2.88
N ALA A 67 0.16 -5.41 2.37
CA ALA A 67 0.60 -4.03 2.49
C ALA A 67 -0.15 -3.11 1.51
N LEU A 68 -0.61 -3.63 0.38
CA LEU A 68 -1.19 -2.89 -0.74
C LEU A 68 -2.34 -2.00 -0.29
N GLN A 69 -3.27 -2.55 0.50
CA GLN A 69 -4.39 -1.80 1.02
C GLN A 69 -3.93 -0.58 1.83
N SER A 70 -3.02 -0.78 2.79
CA SER A 70 -2.47 0.29 3.62
C SER A 70 -1.68 1.32 2.80
N ILE A 71 -0.92 0.86 1.80
CA ILE A 71 -0.15 1.72 0.91
C ILE A 71 -1.08 2.60 0.10
N VAL A 72 -2.11 2.04 -0.51
CA VAL A 72 -3.08 2.76 -1.34
C VAL A 72 -3.82 3.81 -0.51
N GLU A 73 -4.38 3.41 0.64
CA GLU A 73 -5.13 4.32 1.53
C GLU A 73 -4.26 5.52 1.97
N LYS A 74 -3.03 5.25 2.40
CA LYS A 74 -2.11 6.29 2.85
C LYS A 74 -1.67 7.23 1.73
N ASN A 75 -1.30 6.69 0.57
CA ASN A 75 -0.85 7.50 -0.56
C ASN A 75 -2.00 8.31 -1.17
N TYR A 76 -3.19 7.75 -1.24
CA TYR A 76 -4.39 8.48 -1.64
C TYR A 76 -4.65 9.67 -0.71
N HIS A 77 -4.65 9.44 0.61
CA HIS A 77 -4.88 10.52 1.57
C HIS A 77 -3.81 11.61 1.48
N LEU A 78 -2.54 11.24 1.34
CA LEU A 78 -1.43 12.18 1.16
C LEU A 78 -1.59 13.00 -0.12
N ALA A 79 -1.95 12.38 -1.23
CA ALA A 79 -2.08 13.07 -2.50
C ALA A 79 -3.29 14.02 -2.52
N VAL A 80 -4.45 13.58 -2.01
CA VAL A 80 -5.64 14.44 -1.87
C VAL A 80 -5.36 15.64 -0.98
N THR A 81 -4.65 15.44 0.14
CA THR A 81 -4.29 16.52 1.06
C THR A 81 -3.29 17.49 0.45
N ALA A 82 -2.29 16.98 -0.28
CA ALA A 82 -1.27 17.79 -0.93
C ALA A 82 -1.88 18.69 -2.02
N GLU A 83 -2.81 18.14 -2.81
CA GLU A 83 -3.48 18.85 -3.89
C GLU A 83 -4.73 19.62 -3.44
N LYS A 84 -5.10 19.52 -2.15
CA LYS A 84 -6.30 20.14 -1.54
C LYS A 84 -7.58 19.88 -2.34
N ILE A 85 -7.73 18.65 -2.81
CA ILE A 85 -8.88 18.24 -3.60
C ILE A 85 -10.03 17.94 -2.65
N GLU A 86 -11.14 18.65 -2.78
CA GLU A 86 -12.39 18.29 -2.11
C GLU A 86 -13.04 17.14 -2.89
N THR A 87 -12.95 15.94 -2.35
CA THR A 87 -13.53 14.75 -2.97
C THR A 87 -14.97 14.57 -2.53
N ILE A 88 -15.88 14.46 -3.50
CA ILE A 88 -17.29 14.13 -3.28
C ILE A 88 -17.53 12.68 -3.71
N GLY A 89 -17.47 11.76 -2.75
CA GLY A 89 -17.76 10.34 -2.96
C GLY A 89 -16.54 9.41 -2.87
N MET A 90 -16.78 8.12 -3.13
CA MET A 90 -15.73 7.10 -3.11
C MET A 90 -14.90 7.18 -4.40
N PRO A 91 -13.56 7.17 -4.31
CA PRO A 91 -12.71 7.11 -5.49
C PRO A 91 -12.77 5.71 -6.13
N GLU A 92 -12.71 5.66 -7.45
CA GLU A 92 -12.43 4.43 -8.17
C GLU A 92 -10.91 4.26 -8.26
N ILE A 93 -10.38 3.15 -7.72
CA ILE A 93 -8.94 2.89 -7.65
C ILE A 93 -8.60 1.72 -8.56
N THR A 94 -7.83 2.00 -9.60
CA THR A 94 -7.31 0.99 -10.53
C THR A 94 -5.80 0.89 -10.38
N ILE A 95 -5.29 -0.34 -10.22
CA ILE A 95 -3.85 -0.60 -10.12
C ILE A 95 -3.33 -0.90 -11.53
N GLU A 96 -2.62 0.05 -12.14
CA GLU A 96 -2.11 -0.10 -13.50
C GLU A 96 -0.87 -1.01 -13.60
N LYS A 97 0.03 -0.95 -12.61
CA LYS A 97 1.25 -1.78 -12.56
C LYS A 97 1.56 -2.22 -11.13
N MET A 98 1.62 -3.52 -10.95
CA MET A 98 2.42 -4.16 -9.90
C MET A 98 3.75 -4.55 -10.54
N ALA A 99 4.86 -4.08 -9.98
CA ALA A 99 6.20 -4.42 -10.47
C ALA A 99 6.58 -5.85 -10.10
#